data_AF-A0A352S6Y0-F1
#
_entry.id   AF-A0A352S6Y0-F1
#
_cell.length_a   1.000
_cell.length_b   1.000
_cell.length_c   1.000
_cell.angle_alpha   90.00
_cell.angle_beta   90.00
_cell.angle_gamma   90.00
#
_symmetry.space_group_name_H-M   'P 1'
#
loop_
_entity.id
_entity.type
_entity.pdbx_description
1 polymer ?
#
loop_
_entity_poly.entity_id
_entity_poly.type
_entity_poly.pdbx_seq_one_letter_code
_entity_poly.pdbx_strand_id
1 'polypeptide(L)' 'TPIDYLDFASPVSGLGSKMGIDATDKWPGETTREWGTPITMAPEIKARVDQMWGSLFEEGPGK' A
#
# COMPACT_ATOMS: atom_id res chain seq x y z
N THR A 1 14.62 -11.66 17.57
CA THR A 1 15.19 -11.85 16.22
C THR A 1 16.26 -10.81 15.95
N PRO A 2 17.25 -11.08 15.09
CA PRO A 2 18.24 -10.07 14.71
C PRO A 2 17.57 -8.78 14.19
N ILE A 3 18.02 -7.64 14.71
CA ILE A 3 17.60 -6.28 14.40
C ILE A 3 18.87 -5.40 14.33
N ASP A 4 18.78 -4.22 13.73
CA ASP A 4 19.88 -3.28 13.64
C ASP A 4 20.43 -2.93 15.04
N TYR A 5 21.75 -2.91 15.18
CA TYR A 5 22.44 -2.46 16.40
C TYR A 5 22.13 -0.99 16.72
N LEU A 6 21.87 -0.17 15.70
CA LEU A 6 21.57 1.26 15.81
C LEU A 6 20.08 1.55 16.14
N ASP A 7 19.23 0.53 16.21
CA ASP A 7 17.83 0.70 16.56
C ASP A 7 17.67 0.86 18.08
N PHE A 8 17.56 2.11 18.55
CA PHE A 8 17.34 2.45 19.96
C PHE A 8 15.94 2.08 20.48
N ALA A 9 15.00 1.76 19.58
CA ALA A 9 13.68 1.26 19.96
C ALA A 9 13.71 -0.25 20.27
N SER A 10 14.83 -0.93 19.98
CA SER A 10 15.04 -2.32 20.39
C SER A 10 15.23 -2.42 21.91
N PRO A 11 14.64 -3.43 22.57
CA PRO A 11 14.79 -3.61 24.01
C PRO A 11 16.24 -3.96 24.41
N VAL A 12 16.99 -4.58 23.49
CA VAL A 12 18.40 -4.90 23.62
C VAL A 12 19.07 -4.69 22.26
N SER A 13 20.24 -4.05 22.24
CA SER A 13 20.93 -3.79 20.98
C SER A 13 21.21 -5.07 20.19
N GLY A 14 20.89 -5.05 18.90
CA GLY A 14 20.99 -6.21 18.01
C GLY A 14 19.86 -7.25 18.17
N LEU A 15 18.92 -7.05 19.11
CA LEU A 15 17.85 -7.99 19.41
C LEU A 15 16.50 -7.28 19.60
N GLY A 16 15.61 -7.48 18.64
CA GLY A 16 14.24 -6.97 18.71
C GLY A 16 13.21 -7.98 18.21
N SER A 17 11.97 -7.52 18.07
CA SER A 17 10.89 -8.27 17.44
C SER A 17 10.73 -7.88 15.96
N LYS A 18 9.93 -8.65 15.22
CA LYS A 18 9.43 -8.27 13.89
C LYS A 18 7.91 -8.37 13.92
N MET A 19 7.26 -7.44 13.26
CA MET A 19 5.81 -7.41 13.12
C MET A 19 5.43 -7.80 11.70
N GLY A 20 4.57 -8.81 11.57
CA GLY A 20 3.89 -9.11 10.32
C GLY A 20 2.48 -8.53 10.38
N ILE A 21 2.13 -7.69 9.41
CA ILE A 21 0.76 -7.20 9.24
C ILE A 21 0.27 -7.78 7.91
N ASP A 22 -0.75 -8.63 7.98
CA ASP A 22 -1.39 -9.15 6.78
C ASP A 22 -2.58 -8.26 6.38
N ALA A 23 -2.29 -7.31 5.48
CA ALA A 23 -3.24 -6.34 4.93
C ALA A 23 -3.93 -6.82 3.63
N THR A 24 -3.91 -8.12 3.34
CA THR A 24 -4.64 -8.69 2.19
C THR A 24 -6.14 -8.78 2.45
N ASP A 25 -6.91 -8.87 1.36
CA ASP A 25 -8.33 -9.22 1.42
C ASP A 25 -8.51 -10.60 2.05
N LYS A 26 -9.51 -10.75 2.92
CA LYS A 26 -9.74 -12.00 3.66
C LYS A 26 -10.69 -12.93 2.92
N TRP A 27 -10.25 -14.17 2.74
CA TRP A 27 -11.00 -15.19 2.01
C TRP A 27 -12.07 -15.86 2.89
N PRO A 28 -13.02 -16.59 2.27
CA PRO A 28 -13.95 -17.42 3.03
C PRO A 28 -13.20 -18.39 3.95
N GLY A 29 -13.53 -18.34 5.24
CA GLY A 29 -12.84 -19.12 6.30
C GLY A 29 -11.88 -18.29 7.16
N GLU A 30 -11.36 -17.16 6.65
CA GLU A 30 -10.56 -16.23 7.44
C GLU A 30 -11.43 -15.18 8.16
N THR A 31 -12.65 -14.96 7.67
CA THR A 31 -13.65 -14.09 8.28
C THR A 31 -15.07 -14.63 8.06
N THR A 32 -15.97 -14.32 8.99
CA THR A 32 -17.41 -14.57 8.88
C THR A 32 -18.19 -13.35 8.39
N ARG A 33 -17.50 -12.22 8.18
CA ARG A 33 -18.09 -10.95 7.73
C ARG A 33 -18.05 -10.87 6.22
N GLU A 34 -19.02 -10.16 5.64
CA GLU A 34 -18.93 -9.74 4.24
C GLU A 34 -17.72 -8.82 4.06
N TRP A 35 -16.91 -9.11 3.04
CA TRP A 35 -15.76 -8.29 2.68
C TRP A 35 -16.18 -7.18 1.71
N GLY A 36 -15.57 -6.00 1.86
CA GLY A 36 -15.85 -4.87 0.99
C GLY A 36 -15.41 -5.13 -0.45
N THR A 37 -16.14 -4.59 -1.42
CA THR A 37 -15.71 -4.58 -2.82
C THR A 37 -14.88 -3.31 -3.08
N PRO A 38 -13.62 -3.42 -3.54
CA PRO A 38 -12.81 -2.24 -3.87
C PRO A 38 -13.44 -1.41 -4.98
N ILE A 39 -13.39 -0.08 -4.83
CA ILE A 39 -13.75 0.85 -5.91
C ILE A 39 -12.60 0.87 -6.92
N THR A 40 -12.92 0.65 -8.19
CA THR A 40 -11.94 0.70 -9.29
C THR A 40 -12.30 1.80 -10.28
N MET A 41 -11.27 2.41 -10.88
CA MET A 41 -11.46 3.39 -11.95
C MET A 41 -11.84 2.66 -13.25
N ALA A 42 -12.82 3.20 -13.97
CA ALA A 42 -13.15 2.75 -15.31
C ALA A 42 -11.93 2.96 -16.26
N PRO A 43 -11.43 1.91 -16.94
CA PRO A 43 -10.20 2.01 -17.74
C PRO A 43 -10.23 3.10 -18.81
N GLU A 44 -11.39 3.27 -19.45
CA GLU A 44 -11.62 4.27 -20.50
C GLU A 44 -11.58 5.71 -19.96
N ILE A 45 -12.07 5.93 -18.74
CA ILE A 45 -12.04 7.24 -18.09
C ILE A 45 -10.61 7.57 -17.68
N LYS A 46 -9.90 6.61 -17.08
CA LYS A 46 -8.50 6.77 -16.74
C LYS A 46 -7.66 7.14 -17.97
N ALA A 47 -7.79 6.37 -19.05
CA ALA A 47 -7.05 6.62 -20.29
C ALA A 47 -7.34 8.00 -20.89
N ARG A 48 -8.60 8.44 -20.83
CA ARG A 48 -8.99 9.78 -21.31
C ARG A 48 -8.33 10.88 -20.47
N VAL A 49 -8.33 10.76 -19.14
CA VAL A 49 -7.71 11.75 -18.25
C VAL A 49 -6.20 11.78 -18.44
N ASP A 50 -5.56 10.61 -18.55
CA ASP A 50 -4.11 10.49 -18.78
C ASP A 50 -3.68 11.23 -20.07
N GLN A 51 -4.48 11.17 -21.14
CA GLN A 51 -4.22 11.91 -22.39
C GLN A 51 -4.35 13.43 -22.24
N MET A 52 -5.32 13.91 -21.46
CA MET A 52 -5.53 15.34 -21.26
C MET A 52 -4.50 15.95 -20.31
N TRP A 53 -3.97 15.16 -19.38
CA TRP A 53 -3.18 15.63 -18.25
C TRP A 53 -1.99 16.52 -18.66
N GLY A 54 -1.22 16.11 -19.68
CA GLY A 54 -0.06 16.88 -20.16
C GLY A 54 -0.42 18.20 -20.85
N SER A 55 -1.65 18.35 -21.36
CA SER A 55 -2.12 19.63 -21.93
C SER A 55 -2.73 20.57 -20.89
N LEU A 56 -3.22 20.01 -19.79
CA LEU A 56 -3.90 20.75 -18.73
C LEU A 56 -2.95 21.28 -17.65
N PHE A 57 -1.79 20.63 -17.48
CA PHE A 57 -0.79 20.99 -16.50
C PHE A 57 0.59 21.00 -17.16
N GLU A 58 1.31 22.14 -17.14
CA GLU A 58 2.62 22.33 -17.79
C GLU A 58 3.73 21.41 -17.22
N GLU A 59 3.46 20.68 -16.13
CA GLU A 59 4.27 19.59 -15.63
C GLU A 59 3.36 18.41 -15.22
N GLY A 60 3.40 17.32 -16.00
CA GLY A 60 2.64 16.09 -15.71
C GLY A 60 3.14 15.39 -14.44
N PRO A 61 2.43 14.36 -13.93
CA PRO A 61 2.78 13.68 -12.70
C PRO A 61 3.93 12.72 -13.02
N GLY A 62 5.16 13.12 -12.70
CA GLY A 62 6.36 12.36 -13.09
C GLY A 62 7.65 13.17 -13.19
N LYS A 63 7.60 14.48 -12.91
CA LYS A 63 8.75 15.23 -12.41
C LYS A 63 8.56 15.52 -10.93
#